data_AF-A0A560P8T7-F1
#
_entry.id   AF-A0A560P8T7-F1
#
_cell.length_a   1.000
_cell.length_b   1.000
_cell.length_c   1.000
_cell.angle_alpha   90.00
_cell.angle_beta   90.00
_cell.angle_gamma   90.00
#
_symmetry.space_group_name_H-M   'P 1'
#
loop_
_entity.id
_entity.type
_entity.pdbx_description
1 polymer ?
#
loop_
_entity_poly.entity_id
_entity_poly.type
_entity_poly.pdbx_seq_one_letter_code
_entity_poly.pdbx_strand_id
1 'polypeptide(L)'
;MTSISSRTPQQALAALLERYAPSRLLLIGASELPAIAAFQAAHADCQITHAVAGALPADVAAHRFDLALIVDCLEHLPKRTGLELLGGIRNLNASRMAVLVDLRACAWQDTDFYALALQASERFQRGEQILNLFTYDLLDYKQVPDWLNAKFWANPENFGKYWW
;
A
#
# COMPACT_ATOMS: atom_id res chain seq x y z
N MET A 1 -14.39 -12.55 2.10
CA MET A 1 -13.39 -12.60 3.19
C MET A 1 -12.22 -13.43 2.70
N THR A 2 -11.01 -12.87 2.71
CA THR A 2 -9.77 -13.61 2.43
C THR A 2 -9.55 -14.70 3.49
N SER A 3 -9.17 -15.90 3.07
CA SER A 3 -8.78 -17.00 3.97
C SER A 3 -7.45 -16.68 4.67
N ILE A 4 -7.17 -17.38 5.77
CA ILE A 4 -5.85 -17.30 6.42
C ILE A 4 -4.80 -17.86 5.46
N SER A 5 -3.72 -17.11 5.26
CA SER A 5 -2.59 -17.48 4.40
C SER A 5 -1.74 -18.56 5.07
N SER A 6 -1.19 -19.45 4.24
CA SER A 6 -0.14 -20.39 4.65
C SER A 6 1.23 -19.71 4.77
N ARG A 7 1.40 -18.50 4.23
CA ARG A 7 2.61 -17.68 4.39
C ARG A 7 2.60 -16.99 5.74
N THR A 8 3.79 -16.69 6.25
CA THR A 8 3.96 -15.72 7.33
C THR A 8 3.89 -14.28 6.80
N PRO A 9 3.60 -13.27 7.65
CA PRO A 9 3.66 -11.87 7.24
C PRO A 9 5.01 -11.50 6.61
N GLN A 10 6.08 -12.03 7.20
CA GLN A 10 7.46 -11.88 6.74
C GLN A 10 7.67 -12.42 5.32
N GLN A 11 7.16 -13.61 5.00
CA GLN A 11 7.23 -14.18 3.64
C GLN A 11 6.38 -13.40 2.64
N ALA A 12 5.22 -12.89 3.06
CA ALA A 12 4.38 -12.06 2.20
C ALA A 12 5.06 -10.71 1.87
N LEU A 13 5.66 -10.05 2.86
CA LEU A 13 6.44 -8.82 2.66
C LEU A 13 7.66 -9.08 1.78
N ALA A 14 8.41 -10.17 2.01
CA ALA A 14 9.53 -10.54 1.15
C ALA A 14 9.10 -10.75 -0.30
N ALA A 15 7.99 -11.46 -0.54
CA ALA A 15 7.44 -11.66 -1.88
C ALA A 15 6.99 -10.35 -2.54
N LEU A 16 6.46 -9.38 -1.78
CA LEU A 16 6.14 -8.04 -2.32
C LEU A 16 7.39 -7.27 -2.71
N LEU A 17 8.44 -7.31 -1.88
CA LEU A 17 9.72 -6.67 -2.15
C LEU A 17 10.40 -7.27 -3.38
N GLU A 18 10.42 -8.60 -3.51
CA GLU A 18 10.94 -9.29 -4.69
C GLU A 18 10.13 -8.98 -5.95
N ARG A 19 8.79 -8.98 -5.86
CA ARG A 19 7.90 -8.68 -6.98
C ARG A 19 8.12 -7.28 -7.53
N TYR A 20 8.23 -6.28 -6.65
CA TYR A 20 8.30 -4.89 -7.06
C TYR A 20 9.72 -4.36 -7.22
N ALA A 21 10.70 -4.98 -6.57
CA ALA A 21 12.11 -4.59 -6.55
C ALA A 21 12.31 -3.06 -6.47
N PRO A 22 11.75 -2.39 -5.43
CA PRO A 22 11.75 -0.93 -5.36
C PRO A 22 13.17 -0.39 -5.28
N SER A 23 13.47 0.66 -6.05
CA SER A 23 14.73 1.41 -5.89
C SER A 23 14.65 2.37 -4.71
N ARG A 24 13.45 2.86 -4.38
CA ARG A 24 13.19 3.73 -3.22
C ARG A 24 12.04 3.17 -2.38
N LEU A 25 12.35 2.79 -1.15
CA LEU A 25 11.41 2.19 -0.20
C LEU A 25 11.18 3.14 0.97
N LEU A 26 9.92 3.47 1.25
CA LEU A 26 9.52 4.16 2.47
C LEU A 26 9.03 3.14 3.49
N LEU A 27 9.63 3.11 4.69
CA LEU A 27 9.16 2.31 5.81
C LEU A 27 8.61 3.22 6.91
N ILE A 28 7.33 3.02 7.24
CA ILE A 28 6.65 3.66 8.35
C ILE A 28 6.32 2.60 9.40
N GLY A 29 6.85 2.77 10.60
CA GLY A 29 6.67 1.81 11.68
C GLY A 29 7.81 1.86 12.69
N ALA A 30 7.57 1.32 13.89
CA ALA A 30 8.57 1.23 14.94
C ALA A 30 9.33 -0.11 14.95
N SER A 31 8.80 -1.12 14.26
CA SER A 31 9.35 -2.47 14.28
C SER A 31 10.43 -2.69 13.22
N GLU A 32 11.53 -3.31 13.63
CA GLU A 32 12.50 -3.89 12.70
C GLU A 32 11.87 -5.10 12.01
N LEU A 33 11.92 -5.10 10.67
CA LEU A 33 11.36 -6.17 9.85
C LEU A 33 12.50 -6.94 9.19
N PRO A 34 12.70 -8.23 9.52
CA PRO A 34 13.76 -9.04 8.94
C PRO A 34 13.72 -9.09 7.40
N ALA A 35 12.54 -8.91 6.78
CA ALA A 35 12.39 -8.95 5.31
C ALA A 35 13.09 -7.76 4.68
N ILE A 36 13.05 -6.61 5.36
CA ILE A 36 13.65 -5.36 4.90
C ILE A 36 15.17 -5.46 5.02
N ALA A 37 15.67 -5.98 6.14
CA ALA A 37 17.10 -6.20 6.34
C ALA A 37 17.67 -7.19 5.30
N ALA A 38 16.97 -8.31 5.07
CA ALA A 38 17.36 -9.28 4.05
C ALA A 38 17.33 -8.68 2.63
N PHE A 39 16.30 -7.90 2.31
CA PHE A 39 16.19 -7.22 1.02
C PHE A 39 17.30 -6.19 0.82
N GLN A 40 17.60 -5.36 1.82
CA GLN A 40 18.69 -4.38 1.76
C GLN A 40 20.05 -5.04 1.53
N ALA A 41 20.30 -6.19 2.16
CA ALA A 41 21.53 -6.94 1.95
C ALA A 41 21.65 -7.51 0.53
N ALA A 42 20.53 -7.89 -0.09
CA ALA A 42 20.49 -8.40 -1.46
C ALA A 42 20.46 -7.29 -2.53
N HIS A 43 20.02 -6.08 -2.18
CA HIS A 43 19.80 -4.96 -3.07
C HIS A 43 20.46 -3.69 -2.53
N ALA A 44 21.79 -3.62 -2.63
CA ALA A 44 22.59 -2.51 -2.09
C ALA A 44 22.22 -1.13 -2.67
N ASP A 45 21.66 -1.09 -3.88
CA ASP A 45 21.23 0.14 -4.55
C ASP A 45 19.85 0.64 -4.09
N CYS A 46 19.11 -0.16 -3.32
CA CYS A 46 17.81 0.25 -2.78
C CYS A 46 17.99 1.29 -1.67
N GLN A 47 17.37 2.46 -1.84
CA GLN A 47 17.33 3.51 -0.85
C GLN A 47 16.14 3.31 0.08
N ILE A 48 16.41 2.93 1.33
CA ILE A 48 15.39 2.74 2.35
C ILE A 48 15.33 3.99 3.24
N THR A 49 14.17 4.63 3.28
CA THR A 49 13.89 5.78 4.14
C THR A 49 12.94 5.35 5.25
N HIS A 50 13.34 5.57 6.50
CA HIS A 50 12.52 5.30 7.67
C HIS A 50 11.88 6.60 8.15
N ALA A 51 10.59 6.57 8.48
CA ALA A 51 9.93 7.67 9.16
C ALA A 51 9.00 7.16 10.26
N VAL A 52 8.86 7.97 11.30
CA VAL A 52 7.91 7.71 12.38
C VAL A 52 6.49 7.86 11.88
N ALA A 53 5.57 7.10 12.49
CA ALA A 53 4.17 7.16 12.12
C ALA A 53 3.56 8.49 12.58
N GLY A 54 2.91 9.21 11.67
CA GLY A 54 2.37 10.55 11.91
C GLY A 54 2.53 11.45 10.69
N ALA A 55 2.68 12.76 10.88
CA ALA A 55 3.01 13.65 9.78
C ALA A 55 4.43 13.35 9.27
N LEU A 56 4.58 13.12 7.97
CA LEU A 56 5.90 12.89 7.38
C LEU A 56 6.78 14.16 7.52
N PRO A 57 8.05 14.00 7.94
CA PRO A 57 9.02 15.09 7.88
C PRO A 57 9.12 15.71 6.49
N ALA A 58 9.39 17.02 6.40
CA ALA A 58 9.34 17.76 5.13
C ALA A 58 10.34 17.21 4.09
N ASP A 59 11.51 16.76 4.53
CA ASP A 59 12.52 16.11 3.70
C ASP A 59 12.02 14.76 3.15
N VAL A 60 11.31 13.95 3.94
CA VAL A 60 10.70 12.70 3.47
C VAL A 60 9.52 12.98 2.53
N ALA A 61 8.66 13.93 2.91
CA ALA A 61 7.47 14.31 2.16
C ALA A 61 7.78 14.92 0.78
N ALA A 62 8.98 15.49 0.60
CA ALA A 62 9.46 16.03 -0.68
C ALA A 62 9.83 14.95 -1.71
N HIS A 63 9.86 13.67 -1.31
CA HIS A 63 10.29 12.58 -2.17
C HIS A 63 9.15 11.66 -2.62
N ARG A 64 9.36 11.03 -3.78
CA ARG A 64 8.57 9.91 -4.28
C ARG A 64 9.29 8.59 -4.00
N PHE A 65 8.50 7.54 -3.76
CA PHE A 65 8.92 6.19 -3.44
C PHE A 65 8.19 5.20 -4.35
N ASP A 66 8.86 4.11 -4.68
CA ASP A 66 8.29 3.07 -5.53
C ASP A 66 7.30 2.19 -4.74
N LEU A 67 7.57 2.04 -3.45
CA LEU A 67 6.78 1.29 -2.49
C LEU A 67 6.85 1.97 -1.12
N ALA A 68 5.71 2.11 -0.45
CA ALA A 68 5.64 2.42 0.97
C ALA A 68 5.11 1.21 1.75
N LEU A 69 5.78 0.88 2.86
CA LEU A 69 5.38 -0.15 3.80
C LEU A 69 4.98 0.52 5.12
N ILE A 70 3.77 0.24 5.58
CA ILE A 70 3.21 0.78 6.81
C ILE A 70 2.89 -0.41 7.71
N VAL A 71 3.63 -0.54 8.80
CA VAL A 71 3.62 -1.73 9.65
C VAL A 71 3.72 -1.32 11.12
N ASP A 72 2.92 -1.97 11.98
CA ASP A 72 3.02 -1.84 13.44
C ASP A 72 2.98 -0.37 13.91
N CYS A 73 1.91 0.34 13.52
CA CYS A 73 1.78 1.74 13.87
C CYS A 73 0.35 2.26 13.87
N LEU A 74 -0.54 1.74 13.02
CA LEU A 74 -1.93 2.21 12.95
C LEU A 74 -2.72 1.86 14.23
N GLU A 75 -2.29 0.83 14.93
CA GLU A 75 -2.75 0.37 16.24
C GLU A 75 -2.50 1.41 17.35
N HIS A 76 -1.53 2.29 17.14
CA HIS A 76 -1.06 3.26 18.12
C HIS A 76 -1.31 4.70 17.68
N LEU A 77 -1.98 4.91 16.54
CA LEU A 77 -2.30 6.22 16.01
C LEU A 77 -3.79 6.54 16.13
N PRO A 78 -4.15 7.80 16.45
CA PRO A 78 -5.52 8.27 16.26
C PRO A 78 -5.97 8.05 14.81
N LYS A 79 -7.17 7.51 14.61
CA LYS A 79 -7.70 7.13 13.29
C LYS A 79 -7.58 8.25 12.25
N ARG A 80 -7.89 9.49 12.65
CA ARG A 80 -7.76 10.67 11.79
C ARG A 80 -6.32 10.88 11.29
N THR A 81 -5.34 10.81 12.19
CA THR A 81 -3.92 10.96 11.85
C THR A 81 -3.45 9.84 10.92
N GLY A 82 -3.90 8.60 11.15
CA GLY A 82 -3.58 7.50 10.25
C GLY A 82 -4.23 7.63 8.87
N LEU A 83 -5.46 8.18 8.77
CA LEU A 83 -6.08 8.51 7.48
C LEU A 83 -5.30 9.59 6.71
N GLU A 84 -4.87 10.65 7.40
CA GLU A 84 -4.05 11.71 6.81
C GLU A 84 -2.70 11.16 6.32
N LEU A 85 -2.06 10.29 7.12
CA LEU A 85 -0.82 9.60 6.75
C LEU A 85 -1.00 8.70 5.52
N LEU A 86 -1.96 7.77 5.54
CA LEU A 86 -2.16 6.82 4.44
C LEU A 86 -2.60 7.53 3.15
N GLY A 87 -3.54 8.48 3.27
CA GLY A 87 -4.00 9.28 2.13
C GLY A 87 -2.91 10.17 1.56
N GLY A 88 -2.10 10.80 2.43
CA GLY A 88 -0.94 11.60 2.05
C GLY A 88 0.08 10.76 1.28
N ILE A 89 0.51 9.62 1.84
CA ILE A 89 1.46 8.72 1.19
C ILE A 89 0.94 8.26 -0.18
N ARG A 90 -0.31 7.78 -0.23
CA ARG A 90 -0.91 7.28 -1.46
C ARG A 90 -0.92 8.32 -2.58
N ASN A 91 -1.27 9.55 -2.25
CA ASN A 91 -1.48 10.60 -3.24
C ASN A 91 -0.16 11.29 -3.63
N LEU A 92 0.74 11.48 -2.67
CA LEU A 92 1.88 12.40 -2.81
C LEU A 92 3.23 11.71 -2.79
N ASN A 93 3.35 10.49 -2.22
CA ASN A 93 4.67 9.92 -1.96
C ASN A 93 4.90 8.55 -2.60
N ALA A 94 3.89 7.69 -2.76
CA ALA A 94 4.14 6.33 -3.22
C ALA A 94 3.17 5.86 -4.31
N SER A 95 3.73 5.25 -5.37
CA SER A 95 2.95 4.61 -6.42
C SER A 95 2.35 3.28 -5.99
N ARG A 96 2.91 2.67 -4.93
CA ARG A 96 2.44 1.41 -4.33
C ARG A 96 2.51 1.50 -2.82
N MET A 97 1.58 0.82 -2.15
CA MET A 97 1.57 0.74 -0.69
C MET A 97 1.25 -0.68 -0.24
N ALA A 98 1.86 -1.10 0.86
CA ALA A 98 1.39 -2.25 1.63
C ALA A 98 1.23 -1.84 3.10
N VAL A 99 0.09 -2.19 3.68
CA VAL A 99 -0.27 -1.88 5.06
C VAL A 99 -0.53 -3.19 5.78
N LEU A 100 0.24 -3.45 6.83
CA LEU A 100 0.03 -4.60 7.71
C LEU A 100 -0.54 -4.10 9.03
N VAL A 101 -1.74 -4.55 9.38
CA VAL A 101 -2.49 -4.04 10.53
C VAL A 101 -3.26 -5.13 11.27
N ASP A 102 -3.25 -5.06 12.60
CA ASP A 102 -4.17 -5.81 13.46
C ASP A 102 -5.46 -5.01 13.66
N LEU A 103 -6.51 -5.39 12.94
CA LEU A 103 -7.82 -4.75 13.02
C LEU A 103 -8.53 -5.00 14.35
N ARG A 104 -8.12 -6.01 15.12
CA ARG A 104 -8.69 -6.26 16.45
C ARG A 104 -8.07 -5.36 17.52
N ALA A 105 -6.90 -4.79 17.25
CA ALA A 105 -6.16 -3.92 18.15
C ALA A 105 -6.40 -2.43 17.89
N CYS A 106 -7.28 -2.05 16.94
CA CYS A 106 -7.45 -0.66 16.54
C CYS A 106 -8.88 -0.32 16.11
N ALA A 107 -9.14 0.96 15.84
CA ALA A 107 -10.45 1.47 15.41
C ALA A 107 -10.67 1.40 13.87
N TRP A 108 -9.76 0.76 13.15
CA TRP A 108 -9.83 0.60 11.69
C TRP A 108 -10.74 -0.57 11.31
N GLN A 109 -11.38 -0.43 10.17
CA GLN A 109 -12.18 -1.47 9.52
C GLN A 109 -11.66 -1.67 8.09
N ASP A 110 -11.93 -2.84 7.50
CA ASP A 110 -11.58 -3.14 6.10
C ASP A 110 -12.04 -2.03 5.14
N THR A 111 -13.23 -1.46 5.39
CA THR A 111 -13.85 -0.40 4.59
C THR A 111 -13.04 0.89 4.56
N ASP A 112 -12.29 1.20 5.61
CA ASP A 112 -11.40 2.37 5.64
C ASP A 112 -10.26 2.21 4.62
N PHE A 113 -9.73 0.99 4.46
CA PHE A 113 -8.69 0.69 3.46
C PHE A 113 -9.26 0.66 2.04
N TYR A 114 -10.47 0.13 1.86
CA TYR A 114 -11.17 0.15 0.57
C TYR A 114 -11.49 1.58 0.12
N ALA A 115 -11.90 2.47 1.04
CA ALA A 115 -12.11 3.89 0.75
C ALA A 115 -10.82 4.58 0.27
N LEU A 116 -9.66 4.08 0.72
CA LEU A 116 -8.35 4.51 0.27
C LEU A 116 -7.86 3.74 -0.97
N ALA A 117 -8.71 2.97 -1.65
CA ALA A 117 -8.39 2.17 -2.84
C ALA A 117 -7.43 0.99 -2.60
N LEU A 118 -7.10 0.66 -1.35
CA LEU A 118 -6.35 -0.56 -1.05
C LEU A 118 -7.28 -1.76 -1.17
N GLN A 119 -6.70 -2.92 -1.46
CA GLN A 119 -7.38 -4.20 -1.54
C GLN A 119 -6.86 -5.11 -0.43
N ALA A 120 -7.74 -5.94 0.15
CA ALA A 120 -7.32 -6.98 1.07
C ALA A 120 -6.54 -8.05 0.31
N SER A 121 -5.26 -8.22 0.65
CA SER A 121 -4.35 -9.17 0.00
C SER A 121 -4.30 -10.49 0.75
N GLU A 122 -3.91 -10.47 2.03
CA GLU A 122 -3.71 -11.67 2.85
C GLU A 122 -4.09 -11.44 4.31
N ARG A 123 -4.31 -12.53 5.04
CA ARG A 123 -4.54 -12.52 6.48
C ARG A 123 -3.66 -13.57 7.13
N PHE A 124 -3.06 -13.23 8.26
CA PHE A 124 -2.12 -14.09 8.98
C PHE A 124 -2.59 -14.26 10.40
N GLN A 125 -2.63 -15.50 10.88
CA GLN A 125 -3.03 -15.80 12.24
C GLN A 125 -1.88 -16.39 13.04
N ARG A 126 -1.64 -15.84 14.24
CA ARG A 126 -0.71 -16.40 15.23
C ARG A 126 -1.35 -16.34 16.61
N GLY A 127 -1.82 -17.49 17.10
CA GLY A 127 -2.65 -17.54 18.30
C GLY A 127 -3.94 -16.74 18.10
N GLU A 128 -4.19 -15.76 18.98
CA GLU A 128 -5.36 -14.87 18.92
C GLU A 128 -5.16 -13.64 18.00
N GLN A 129 -3.91 -13.34 17.65
CA GLN A 129 -3.54 -12.21 16.80
C GLN A 129 -3.87 -12.50 15.33
N ILE A 130 -4.50 -11.53 14.66
CA ILE A 130 -4.77 -11.59 13.21
C ILE A 130 -4.25 -10.32 12.55
N LEU A 131 -3.20 -10.47 11.76
CA LEU A 131 -2.68 -9.40 10.91
C LEU A 131 -3.34 -9.45 9.53
N ASN A 132 -3.73 -8.29 9.02
CA ASN A 132 -4.35 -8.14 7.72
C ASN A 132 -3.42 -7.31 6.85
N LEU A 133 -3.11 -7.81 5.66
CA LEU A 133 -2.30 -7.13 4.67
C LEU A 133 -3.22 -6.52 3.62
N PHE A 134 -3.17 -5.20 3.51
CA PHE A 134 -3.81 -4.43 2.47
C PHE A 134 -2.77 -3.89 1.50
N THR A 135 -3.06 -3.89 0.21
CA THR A 135 -2.13 -3.41 -0.81
C THR A 135 -2.81 -2.45 -1.78
N TYR A 136 -2.05 -1.47 -2.26
CA TYR A 136 -2.43 -0.57 -3.33
C TYR A 136 -1.31 -0.56 -4.39
N ASP A 137 -1.69 -0.61 -5.66
CA ASP A 137 -0.79 -0.39 -6.79
C ASP A 137 -1.48 0.55 -7.78
N LEU A 138 -0.90 1.73 -8.00
CA LEU A 138 -1.43 2.74 -8.91
C LEU A 138 -1.60 2.20 -10.34
N LEU A 139 -0.74 1.28 -10.80
CA LEU A 139 -0.78 0.75 -12.16
C LEU A 139 -1.85 -0.34 -12.35
N ASP A 140 -2.30 -0.99 -11.28
CA ASP A 140 -3.26 -2.11 -11.33
C ASP A 140 -4.59 -1.77 -10.62
N TYR A 141 -4.70 -0.59 -10.02
CA TYR A 141 -5.87 -0.23 -9.23
C TYR A 141 -7.17 -0.15 -10.06
N LYS A 142 -7.09 0.33 -11.30
CA LYS A 142 -8.24 0.44 -12.20
C LYS A 142 -7.94 -0.22 -13.54
N GLN A 143 -8.54 -1.39 -13.75
CA GLN A 143 -8.62 -2.00 -15.07
C GLN A 143 -9.46 -1.11 -15.98
N VAL A 144 -8.97 -0.86 -17.20
CA VAL A 144 -9.72 -0.13 -18.23
C VAL A 144 -10.90 -1.01 -18.64
N PRO A 145 -12.15 -0.62 -18.35
CA PRO A 145 -13.28 -1.43 -18.74
C PRO A 145 -13.42 -1.47 -20.26
N ASP A 146 -13.88 -2.60 -20.81
CA ASP A 146 -14.08 -2.77 -22.26
C ASP A 146 -15.04 -1.73 -22.86
N TRP A 147 -15.92 -1.15 -22.06
CA TRP A 147 -16.84 -0.10 -22.51
C TRP A 147 -16.19 1.29 -22.61
N LEU A 148 -15.00 1.48 -22.03
CA LEU A 148 -14.25 2.74 -22.09
C LEU A 148 -13.35 2.79 -23.33
N ASN A 149 -13.96 2.61 -24.50
CA ASN A 149 -13.32 2.85 -25.80
C ASN A 149 -14.35 3.37 -26.82
N ALA A 150 -13.86 3.84 -27.96
CA ALA A 150 -14.69 4.45 -29.01
C ALA A 150 -15.81 3.53 -29.53
N LYS A 151 -15.71 2.21 -29.37
CA LYS A 151 -16.69 1.24 -29.87
C LYS A 151 -17.99 1.22 -29.06
N PHE A 152 -17.92 1.55 -27.78
CA PHE A 152 -19.06 1.48 -26.84
C PHE A 152 -19.39 2.81 -26.16
N TRP A 153 -18.74 3.90 -26.60
CA TRP A 153 -19.05 5.26 -26.18
C TRP A 153 -20.43 5.69 -26.69
N ALA A 154 -21.15 6.52 -25.96
CA ALA A 154 -22.44 7.06 -26.40
C ALA A 154 -22.26 7.83 -27.73
N ASN A 155 -22.81 7.30 -28.83
CA ASN A 155 -22.53 7.67 -30.25
C ASN A 155 -21.10 7.36 -30.74
N PRO A 156 -20.77 6.08 -31.00
CA PRO A 156 -19.50 5.66 -31.58
C PRO A 156 -19.18 6.38 -32.89
N GLU A 157 -20.21 6.66 -33.70
CA GLU A 157 -20.09 7.32 -34.98
C GLU A 157 -19.67 8.78 -34.90
N ASN A 158 -19.75 9.43 -33.73
CA ASN A 158 -19.36 10.83 -33.53
C ASN A 158 -17.99 10.98 -32.86
N PHE A 159 -17.34 9.87 -32.48
CA PHE A 159 -16.02 9.88 -31.85
C PHE A 159 -14.97 10.53 -32.77
N GLY A 160 -14.32 11.59 -32.30
CA GLY A 160 -13.28 12.33 -33.04
C GLY A 160 -13.78 13.20 -34.20
N LYS A 161 -15.11 13.30 -34.43
CA LYS A 161 -15.69 14.11 -35.51
C LYS A 161 -15.98 15.55 -35.11
N TYR A 162 -16.32 15.78 -33.85
CA TYR A 162 -16.63 17.10 -33.32
C TYR A 162 -15.73 17.36 -32.12
N TRP A 163 -15.14 18.54 -32.10
CA TRP A 163 -14.49 19.13 -30.94
C TRP A 163 -15.46 20.18 -30.40
N TRP A 164 -15.53 20.33 -29.08
CA TRP A 164 -16.14 21.54 -28.51
C TRP A 164 -15.22 22.74 -28.68
#